data_AF-X1BEE9-F1
#
_entry.id   AF-X1BEE9-F1
#
_cell.length_a   1.000
_cell.length_b   1.000
_cell.length_c   1.000
_cell.angle_alpha   90.00
_cell.angle_beta   90.00
_cell.angle_gamma   90.00
#
_symmetry.space_group_name_H-M   'P 1'
#
loop_
_entity.id
_entity.type
_entity.pdbx_description
1 polymer ?
#
loop_
_entity_poly.entity_id
_entity_poly.type
_entity_poly.pdbx_seq_one_letter_code
_entity_poly.pdbx_strand_id
1 'polypeptide(L)'
;MQMAGWLYWRIYETKFKKSDFQNRFSENFDNKYGKHMKILNQIGFLKNGNDQITLTDKGTYWIHAFEDFFSIDYISKLWGTSKLNPWPEKVIL
;
A
#
# COMPACT_ATOMS: atom_id res chain seq x y z
N MET A 1 -12.03 6.82 -2.19
CA MET A 1 -10.61 6.92 -2.57
C MET A 1 -9.67 7.25 -1.41
N GLN A 2 -9.95 8.26 -0.57
CA GLN A 2 -8.98 8.70 0.46
C GLN A 2 -8.61 7.65 1.53
N MET A 3 -9.56 6.87 2.06
CA MET A 3 -9.28 5.82 3.04
C MET A 3 -8.46 4.66 2.46
N ALA A 4 -8.78 4.24 1.23
CA ALA A 4 -8.04 3.19 0.53
C ALA A 4 -6.61 3.64 0.21
N GLY A 5 -6.43 4.89 -0.24
CA GLY A 5 -5.11 5.48 -0.47
C GLY A 5 -4.29 5.61 0.82
N TRP A 6 -4.94 5.96 1.95
CA TRP A 6 -4.28 5.94 3.25
C TRP A 6 -3.82 4.53 3.61
N LEU A 7 -4.68 3.53 3.45
CA LEU A 7 -4.36 2.14 3.76
C LEU A 7 -3.23 1.62 2.87
N TYR A 8 -3.24 1.94 1.58
CA TYR A 8 -2.15 1.63 0.65
C TYR A 8 -0.80 2.08 1.22
N TRP A 9 -0.67 3.37 1.57
CA TRP A 9 0.57 3.89 2.14
C TRP A 9 0.94 3.29 3.50
N ARG A 10 -0.04 2.94 4.33
CA ARG A 10 0.23 2.26 5.60
C ARG A 10 0.72 0.82 5.43
N ILE A 11 0.22 0.11 4.41
CA ILE A 11 0.69 -1.23 4.07
C ILE A 11 2.09 -1.16 3.46
N TYR A 12 2.38 -0.15 2.62
CA TYR A 12 3.72 0.15 2.11
C TYR A 12 4.73 0.31 3.25
N GLU A 13 4.38 1.08 4.29
CA GLU A 13 5.20 1.26 5.49
C GLU A 13 5.30 0.01 6.39
N THR A 14 4.61 -1.08 6.04
CA THR A 14 4.62 -2.40 6.70
C THR A 14 4.06 -2.47 8.12
N LYS A 15 3.82 -1.33 8.78
CA LYS A 15 3.34 -1.26 10.16
C LYS A 15 2.54 0.00 10.41
N PHE A 16 1.37 -0.14 11.02
CA PHE A 16 0.49 1.00 11.31
C PHE A 16 -0.47 0.70 12.47
N LYS A 17 -1.07 1.75 13.02
CA LYS A 17 -2.10 1.64 14.07
C LYS A 17 -3.50 1.86 13.49
N LYS A 18 -4.48 1.12 14.02
CA LYS A 18 -5.89 1.26 13.71
C LYS A 18 -6.46 2.56 14.29
N SER A 19 -5.96 2.96 15.45
CA SER A 19 -6.29 4.26 16.08
C SER A 19 -5.96 5.45 15.18
N ASP A 20 -4.86 5.41 14.42
CA ASP A 20 -4.52 6.48 13.47
C ASP A 20 -5.58 6.63 12.37
N PHE A 21 -6.16 5.52 11.92
CA PHE A 21 -7.28 5.54 10.96
C PHE A 21 -8.52 6.19 11.58
N GLN A 22 -8.89 5.79 12.79
CA GLN A 22 -10.03 6.35 13.52
C GLN A 22 -9.85 7.85 13.78
N ASN A 23 -8.66 8.29 14.19
CA ASN A 23 -8.38 9.71 14.44
C ASN A 23 -8.47 10.54 13.15
N ARG A 24 -8.06 9.97 12.02
CA ARG A 24 -8.05 10.68 10.73
C ARG A 24 -9.42 10.75 10.07
N PHE A 25 -10.20 9.66 10.15
CA PHE A 25 -11.44 9.51 9.39
C PHE A 25 -12.70 9.47 10.26
N SER A 26 -12.55 9.50 11.58
CA SER A 26 -13.65 9.31 12.54
C SER A 26 -14.45 8.02 12.31
N GLU A 27 -13.85 7.02 11.65
CA GLU A 27 -14.46 5.73 11.31
C GLU A 27 -13.63 4.57 11.87
N ASN A 28 -14.29 3.52 12.34
CA ASN A 28 -13.61 2.36 12.92
C ASN A 28 -12.94 1.52 11.84
N PHE A 29 -11.64 1.28 12.00
CA PHE A 29 -10.86 0.52 11.04
C PHE A 29 -11.35 -0.92 10.85
N ASP A 30 -11.67 -1.63 11.94
CA ASP A 30 -12.10 -3.03 11.87
C ASP A 30 -13.49 -3.17 11.22
N ASN A 31 -14.37 -2.18 11.37
CA ASN A 31 -15.64 -2.13 10.64
C ASN A 31 -15.43 -2.04 9.13
N LYS A 32 -14.41 -1.30 8.68
CA LYS A 32 -14.15 -1.05 7.25
C LYS A 32 -13.30 -2.13 6.60
N TYR A 33 -12.19 -2.49 7.23
CA TYR A 33 -11.14 -3.33 6.65
C TYR A 33 -10.84 -4.59 7.48
N GLY A 34 -11.46 -4.75 8.65
CA GLY A 34 -11.16 -5.84 9.58
C GLY A 34 -11.36 -7.23 8.98
N LYS A 35 -12.37 -7.43 8.12
CA LYS A 35 -12.57 -8.71 7.41
C LYS A 35 -11.37 -9.06 6.53
N HIS A 36 -10.86 -8.09 5.76
CA HIS A 36 -9.69 -8.28 4.90
C HIS A 36 -8.43 -8.55 5.75
N MET A 37 -8.21 -7.79 6.82
CA MET A 37 -7.06 -8.01 7.71
C MET A 37 -7.09 -9.37 8.40
N LYS A 38 -8.28 -9.88 8.77
CA LYS A 38 -8.42 -11.24 9.32
C LYS A 38 -8.02 -12.31 8.31
N ILE A 39 -8.44 -12.19 7.06
CA ILE A 39 -8.05 -13.12 5.99
C ILE A 39 -6.53 -13.09 5.79
N LEU A 40 -5.94 -11.90 5.66
CA LEU A 40 -4.50 -11.72 5.49
C LEU A 40 -3.69 -12.26 6.69
N ASN A 41 -4.23 -12.12 7.90
CA ASN A 41 -3.65 -12.70 9.11
C ASN A 41 -3.68 -14.24 9.08
N GLN A 42 -4.79 -14.83 8.66
CA GLN A 42 -4.93 -16.30 8.57
C GLN A 42 -3.97 -16.92 7.55
N ILE A 43 -3.74 -16.26 6.42
CA ILE A 43 -2.79 -16.74 5.40
C ILE A 43 -1.33 -16.33 5.68
N GLY A 44 -1.09 -15.69 6.83
CA GLY A 44 0.24 -15.40 7.36
C GLY A 44 0.95 -14.24 6.69
N PHE A 45 0.24 -13.29 6.07
CA PHE A 45 0.89 -12.09 5.49
C PHE A 45 1.05 -10.96 6.49
N LEU A 46 0.21 -10.88 7.52
CA LEU A 46 0.34 -9.88 8.56
C LEU A 46 -0.03 -10.46 9.93
N LYS A 47 0.31 -9.72 10.98
CA LYS A 47 -0.16 -9.92 12.35
C LYS A 47 -1.17 -8.82 12.67
N ASN A 48 -2.42 -9.21 12.89
CA ASN A 48 -3.51 -8.32 13.25
C ASN A 48 -3.63 -8.22 14.78
N GLY A 49 -2.88 -7.30 15.39
CA GLY A 49 -2.98 -7.02 16.82
C GLY A 49 -4.23 -6.21 17.17
N ASN A 50 -4.39 -5.88 18.46
CA ASN A 50 -5.53 -5.11 18.94
C ASN A 50 -5.58 -3.72 18.28
N ASP A 51 -4.54 -2.91 18.45
CA ASP A 51 -4.42 -1.60 17.79
C ASP A 51 -3.38 -1.58 16.67
N GLN A 52 -2.31 -2.37 16.76
CA GLN A 52 -1.24 -2.36 15.77
C GLN A 52 -1.37 -3.52 14.77
N ILE A 53 -1.24 -3.20 13.49
CA ILE A 53 -1.06 -4.17 12.42
C ILE A 53 0.40 -4.12 11.95
N THR A 54 0.99 -5.28 11.71
CA THR A 54 2.37 -5.40 11.22
C THR A 54 2.47 -6.52 10.20
N LEU A 55 3.01 -6.21 9.03
CA LEU A 55 3.25 -7.21 7.99
C LEU A 55 4.35 -8.18 8.45
N THR A 56 4.23 -9.42 8.01
CA THR A 56 5.30 -10.42 8.12
C THR A 56 6.32 -10.22 7.00
N ASP A 57 7.50 -10.82 7.09
CA ASP A 57 8.49 -10.77 6.00
C ASP A 57 7.91 -11.23 4.67
N LYS A 58 7.08 -12.29 4.70
CA LYS A 58 6.34 -12.78 3.53
C LYS A 58 5.38 -11.72 2.98
N GLY A 59 4.60 -11.08 3.85
CA GLY A 59 3.66 -10.02 3.44
C GLY A 59 4.36 -8.81 2.87
N THR A 60 5.43 -8.35 3.53
CA THR A 60 6.26 -7.23 3.10
C THR A 60 6.89 -7.51 1.74
N TYR A 61 7.44 -8.70 1.53
CA TYR A 61 8.00 -9.11 0.23
C TYR A 61 6.94 -9.03 -0.87
N TRP A 62 5.79 -9.68 -0.68
CA TRP A 62 4.79 -9.77 -1.74
C TRP A 62 4.13 -8.44 -2.06
N ILE A 63 3.85 -7.58 -1.06
CA ILE A 63 3.24 -6.28 -1.36
C ILE A 63 4.18 -5.41 -2.21
N HIS A 64 5.45 -5.32 -1.83
CA HIS A 64 6.43 -4.54 -2.60
C HIS A 64 6.69 -5.15 -3.98
N ALA A 65 6.72 -6.48 -4.09
CA ALA A 65 6.83 -7.14 -5.39
C ALA A 65 5.64 -6.83 -6.31
N PHE A 66 4.41 -6.78 -5.78
CA PHE A 66 3.23 -6.36 -6.55
C PHE A 66 3.31 -4.89 -6.93
N GLU A 67 3.66 -4.00 -6.01
CA GLU A 67 3.79 -2.56 -6.28
C GLU A 67 4.87 -2.28 -7.34
N ASP A 68 6.01 -2.95 -7.27
CA ASP A 68 7.04 -2.91 -8.29
C ASP A 68 6.51 -3.42 -9.62
N PHE A 69 5.80 -4.55 -9.66
CA PHE A 69 5.24 -5.09 -10.89
C PHE A 69 4.28 -4.12 -11.59
N PHE A 70 3.44 -3.41 -10.84
CA PHE A 70 2.53 -2.42 -11.41
C PHE A 70 3.21 -1.08 -11.75
N SER A 71 4.33 -0.76 -11.09
CA SER A 71 5.03 0.52 -11.28
C SER A 71 6.16 0.45 -12.31
N ILE A 72 6.74 -0.73 -12.55
CA ILE A 72 8.00 -0.86 -13.32
C ILE A 72 7.84 -0.41 -14.77
N ASP A 73 6.75 -0.77 -15.44
CA ASP A 73 6.49 -0.37 -16.83
C ASP A 73 6.25 1.15 -16.92
N TYR A 74 5.42 1.69 -16.02
CA TYR A 74 5.18 3.12 -15.88
C TYR A 74 6.48 3.90 -15.68
N ILE A 75 7.30 3.49 -14.69
CA ILE A 75 8.56 4.15 -14.34
C ILE A 75 9.55 4.04 -15.52
N SER A 76 9.63 2.87 -16.16
CA SER A 76 10.52 2.65 -17.30
C SER A 76 10.17 3.56 -18.48
N LYS A 77 8.87 3.69 -18.81
CA LYS A 77 8.40 4.60 -19.87
C LYS A 77 8.65 6.06 -19.53
N LEU A 78 8.33 6.46 -18.30
CA LEU A 78 8.52 7.83 -17.81
C LEU A 78 10.00 8.22 -17.86
N TRP A 79 10.87 7.47 -17.19
CA TRP A 79 12.29 7.77 -17.12
C TRP A 79 12.99 7.58 -18.46
N GLY A 80 12.61 6.57 -19.24
CA GLY A 80 13.13 6.36 -20.59
C GLY A 80 12.85 7.56 -21.50
N THR A 81 11.63 8.10 -21.45
CA THR A 81 11.24 9.30 -22.20
C THR A 81 11.97 10.53 -21.69
N SER A 82 12.01 10.74 -20.37
CA SER A 82 12.70 11.88 -19.74
C SER A 82 14.21 11.89 -19.96
N LYS A 83 14.84 10.71 -20.15
CA LYS A 83 16.27 10.61 -20.49
C LYS A 83 16.57 11.13 -21.90
N LEU A 84 15.65 10.93 -22.85
CA LEU A 84 15.80 11.40 -24.24
C LEU A 84 15.38 12.86 -24.41
N ASN A 85 14.28 13.24 -23.75
CA ASN A 85 13.80 14.61 -23.70
C ASN A 85 13.57 14.99 -22.23
N PRO A 86 14.44 15.83 -21.62
CA PRO A 86 14.32 16.22 -20.22
C PRO A 86 12.99 16.89 -19.84
N TRP A 87 12.31 17.53 -20.81
CA TRP A 87 11.05 18.24 -20.60
C TRP A 87 10.01 17.89 -21.68
N PRO A 88 9.45 16.66 -21.65
CA PRO A 88 8.43 16.27 -22.60
C PRO A 88 7.09 16.92 -22.24
N GLU A 89 6.37 17.45 -23.24
CA GLU A 89 5.02 18.00 -23.02
C GLU A 89 4.03 16.94 -22.52
N LYS A 90 4.23 15.67 -22.89
CA LYS A 90 3.47 14.51 -22.44
C LYS A 90 4.30 13.24 -22.49
N VAL A 91 3.98 12.30 -21.61
CA VAL A 91 4.46 10.91 -21.68
C VAL A 91 3.25 9.99 -21.74
N ILE A 92 3.23 9.09 -22.72
CA ILE A 92 2.18 8.08 -22.85
C ILE A 92 2.64 6.86 -22.04
N LEU A 93 1.84 6.48 -21.05
CA LEU A 93 2.13 5.46 -20.05
C LEU A 93 1.38 4.18 -20.38
#